data_AF-A0A1F9YUD1-F1
#
_entry.id   AF-A0A1F9YUD1-F1
#
_cell.length_a   1.000
_cell.length_b   1.000
_cell.length_c   1.000
_cell.angle_alpha   90.00
_cell.angle_beta   90.00
_cell.angle_gamma   90.00
#
_symmetry.space_group_name_H-M   'P 1'
#
loop_
_entity.id
_entity.type
_entity.pdbx_description
1 polymer ?
#
loop_
_entity_poly.entity_id
_entity_poly.type
_entity_poly.pdbx_seq_one_letter_code
_entity_poly.pdbx_strand_id
1 'polypeptide(L)'
;MVVRAIYERQRTDKRLSVLWVVAIILVDIISVALSFVAMFWSYDFSDPYYTMDTSDFFAVGAVSNVAGVLSTILLAAFVYYLVKRQNDHYAREARLRTALLSLMSAAAWSPERTNDIVPETMALSMARGPQEKHRNVWFWIFVILLPTILSIVISLGLWLYIYAGPPQGDISYSAIIGALVLSLLMLLGYLILMLYLLYFLTQTMEEHDSRWNAFAYNVRRAMSKLGFPVGRSFRMNRLPEHSVALYVVLTIFTGIFIFYWYYVLVKDPNEHFDYQWEFEDNILSAIMPPEYVVTSSVSRP
;
A
#
# COMPACT_ATOMS: atom_id res chain seq x y z
N MET A 1 19.94 -22.46 4.06
CA MET A 1 19.09 -21.56 3.24
C MET A 1 17.87 -21.06 4.00
N VAL A 2 17.08 -21.93 4.66
CA VAL A 2 15.90 -21.54 5.46
C VAL A 2 16.22 -20.48 6.53
N VAL A 3 17.23 -20.76 7.36
CA VAL A 3 17.68 -19.85 8.43
C VAL A 3 17.99 -18.44 7.90
N ARG A 4 18.72 -18.35 6.78
CA ARG A 4 19.03 -17.07 6.12
C ARG A 4 17.77 -16.35 5.67
N ALA A 5 16.84 -17.06 5.02
CA ALA A 5 15.59 -16.45 4.58
C ALA A 5 14.80 -15.89 5.77
N ILE A 6 14.71 -16.61 6.89
CA ILE A 6 14.04 -16.13 8.10
C ILE A 6 14.73 -14.87 8.67
N TYR A 7 16.06 -14.86 8.78
CA TYR A 7 16.78 -13.65 9.24
C TYR A 7 16.60 -12.43 8.32
N GLU A 8 16.35 -12.63 7.02
CA GLU A 8 16.07 -11.53 6.08
C GLU A 8 14.71 -10.84 6.35
N ARG A 9 13.83 -11.40 7.18
CA ARG A 9 12.51 -10.79 7.52
C ARG A 9 12.65 -9.43 8.18
N GLN A 10 13.64 -9.22 9.06
CA GLN A 10 13.87 -7.93 9.72
C GLN A 10 14.14 -6.77 8.74
N ARG A 11 14.66 -7.10 7.56
CA ARG A 11 14.95 -6.12 6.50
C ARG A 11 13.77 -5.90 5.56
N THR A 12 12.98 -6.95 5.32
CA THR A 12 11.97 -7.01 4.25
C THR A 12 10.55 -6.77 4.77
N ASP A 13 10.19 -7.29 5.95
CA ASP A 13 8.88 -7.13 6.58
C ASP A 13 8.82 -5.89 7.45
N LYS A 14 8.97 -4.74 6.79
CA LYS A 14 8.86 -3.47 7.48
C LYS A 14 7.40 -3.20 7.85
N ARG A 15 7.11 -3.23 9.15
CA ARG A 15 5.81 -2.80 9.70
C ARG A 15 5.67 -1.29 9.49
N LEU A 16 4.47 -0.87 9.09
CA LEU A 16 4.15 0.55 9.01
C LEU A 16 3.27 0.94 10.19
N SER A 17 3.56 2.09 10.78
CA SER A 17 2.74 2.65 11.85
C SER A 17 1.42 3.18 11.30
N VAL A 18 0.33 3.01 12.05
CA VAL A 18 -0.97 3.63 11.77
C VAL A 18 -0.88 5.16 11.80
N LEU A 19 0.15 5.72 12.43
CA LEU A 19 0.42 7.16 12.42
C LEU A 19 0.61 7.75 11.01
N TRP A 20 0.95 6.94 10.01
CA TRP A 20 0.95 7.40 8.61
C TRP A 20 -0.44 7.87 8.17
N VAL A 21 -1.49 7.13 8.54
CA VAL A 21 -2.87 7.48 8.19
C VAL A 21 -3.30 8.74 8.94
N VAL A 22 -2.95 8.85 10.22
CA VAL A 22 -3.20 10.05 11.03
C VAL A 22 -2.49 11.27 10.44
N ALA A 23 -1.23 11.13 10.03
CA ALA A 23 -0.48 12.21 9.41
C ALA A 23 -1.14 12.68 8.10
N ILE A 24 -1.61 11.75 7.26
CA ILE A 24 -2.33 12.10 6.02
C ILE A 24 -3.61 12.88 6.36
N ILE A 25 -4.43 12.38 7.29
CA ILE A 25 -5.67 13.07 7.71
C ILE A 25 -5.35 14.48 8.23
N LEU A 26 -4.34 14.62 9.09
CA LEU A 26 -3.97 15.92 9.66
C LEU A 26 -3.48 16.89 8.59
N VAL A 27 -2.64 16.44 7.66
CA VAL A 27 -2.16 17.29 6.58
C VAL A 27 -3.31 17.70 5.67
N ASP A 28 -4.24 16.80 5.33
CA ASP A 28 -5.41 17.15 4.52
C ASP A 28 -6.35 18.14 5.23
N ILE A 29 -6.59 17.99 6.53
CA ILE A 29 -7.37 18.95 7.33
C ILE A 29 -6.67 20.31 7.36
N ILE A 30 -5.36 20.34 7.61
CA ILE A 30 -4.58 21.59 7.63
C ILE A 30 -4.60 22.24 6.25
N SER A 31 -4.44 21.47 5.18
CA SER A 31 -4.48 21.96 3.80
C SER A 31 -5.81 22.63 3.49
N VAL A 32 -6.93 21.98 3.83
CA VAL A 32 -8.27 22.55 3.67
C VAL A 32 -8.42 23.82 4.52
N ALA A 33 -8.01 23.80 5.79
CA ALA A 33 -8.10 24.95 6.67
C ALA A 33 -7.29 26.16 6.16
N LEU A 34 -6.07 25.94 5.65
CA LEU A 34 -5.24 26.97 5.05
C LEU A 34 -5.89 27.58 3.79
N SER A 35 -6.47 26.74 2.92
CA SER A 35 -7.22 27.21 1.76
C SER A 35 -8.43 28.05 2.16
N PHE A 36 -9.18 27.63 3.19
CA PHE A 36 -10.28 28.43 3.74
C PHE A 36 -9.79 29.76 4.30
N VAL A 37 -8.76 29.76 5.15
CA VAL A 37 -8.20 31.00 5.73
C VAL A 37 -7.73 31.94 4.63
N ALA A 38 -7.04 31.44 3.61
CA ALA A 38 -6.62 32.25 2.47
C ALA A 38 -7.82 32.87 1.76
N MET A 39 -8.87 32.09 1.49
CA MET A 39 -10.11 32.57 0.87
C MET A 39 -10.82 33.63 1.73
N PHE A 40 -10.92 33.41 3.04
CA PHE A 40 -11.51 34.38 3.97
C PHE A 40 -10.71 35.67 4.04
N TRP A 41 -9.38 35.61 3.98
CA TRP A 41 -8.51 36.78 4.06
C TRP A 41 -8.56 37.63 2.78
N SER A 42 -8.81 37.00 1.63
CA SER A 42 -9.02 37.67 0.34
C SER A 42 -10.42 38.23 0.11
N TYR A 43 -11.36 38.03 1.05
CA TYR A 43 -12.76 38.45 0.86
C TYR A 43 -13.07 39.70 1.68
N ASP A 44 -13.51 40.78 1.01
CA ASP A 44 -14.01 41.97 1.68
C ASP A 44 -15.48 41.79 2.11
N PHE A 45 -15.69 41.43 3.38
CA PHE A 45 -17.02 41.27 3.96
C PHE A 45 -17.82 42.57 4.11
N SER A 46 -17.20 43.73 3.90
CA SER A 46 -17.88 45.03 4.03
C SER A 46 -18.64 45.44 2.76
N ASP A 47 -18.32 44.84 1.61
CA ASP A 47 -19.00 45.08 0.34
C ASP A 47 -19.63 43.76 -0.19
N PRO A 48 -20.96 43.62 -0.16
CA PRO A 48 -21.65 42.43 -0.68
C PRO A 48 -21.50 42.25 -2.20
N TYR A 49 -20.98 43.25 -2.92
CA TYR A 49 -20.67 43.20 -4.34
C TYR A 49 -19.18 43.03 -4.63
N TYR A 50 -18.34 42.86 -3.60
CA TYR A 50 -16.91 42.69 -3.79
C TYR A 50 -16.61 41.49 -4.70
N THR A 51 -15.91 41.77 -5.79
CA THR A 51 -15.31 40.75 -6.64
C THR A 51 -13.84 40.64 -6.29
N MET A 52 -13.42 39.43 -5.90
CA MET A 52 -12.01 39.10 -5.65
C MET A 52 -11.14 39.59 -6.80
N ASP A 53 -10.12 40.39 -6.49
CA ASP A 53 -9.21 40.85 -7.52
C ASP A 53 -8.33 39.69 -8.03
N THR A 54 -7.68 39.90 -9.18
CA THR A 54 -6.88 38.85 -9.80
C THR A 54 -5.69 38.44 -8.93
N SER A 55 -5.09 39.37 -8.19
CA SER A 55 -3.91 39.11 -7.35
C SER A 55 -4.25 38.25 -6.14
N ASP A 56 -5.39 38.53 -5.49
CA ASP A 56 -5.93 37.76 -4.39
C ASP A 56 -6.30 36.35 -4.84
N PHE A 57 -6.93 36.21 -6.01
CA PHE A 57 -7.23 34.90 -6.60
C PHE A 57 -5.98 34.04 -6.75
N PHE A 58 -4.89 34.61 -7.27
CA PHE A 58 -3.63 33.89 -7.40
C PHE A 58 -2.96 33.59 -6.07
N ALA A 59 -3.06 34.48 -5.08
CA ALA A 59 -2.52 34.23 -3.75
C ALA A 59 -3.21 33.03 -3.09
N VAL A 60 -4.55 32.96 -3.12
CA VAL A 60 -5.32 31.81 -2.62
C VAL A 60 -4.99 30.53 -3.38
N GLY A 61 -4.87 30.63 -4.71
CA GLY A 61 -4.46 29.50 -5.56
C GLY A 61 -3.05 28.99 -5.24
N ALA A 62 -2.10 29.90 -4.97
CA ALA A 62 -0.74 29.55 -4.60
C ALA A 62 -0.69 28.82 -3.25
N VAL A 63 -1.37 29.34 -2.22
CA VAL A 63 -1.46 28.69 -0.90
C VAL A 63 -2.08 27.30 -1.03
N SER A 64 -3.16 27.17 -1.79
CA SER A 64 -3.85 25.88 -2.02
C SER A 64 -2.97 24.88 -2.76
N ASN A 65 -2.18 25.32 -3.76
CA ASN A 65 -1.23 24.46 -4.45
C ASN A 65 -0.10 23.98 -3.53
N VAL A 66 0.46 24.85 -2.69
CA VAL A 66 1.50 24.47 -1.72
C VAL A 66 0.96 23.42 -0.73
N ALA A 67 -0.23 23.67 -0.18
CA ALA A 67 -0.92 22.73 0.69
C ALA A 67 -1.16 21.37 0.00
N GLY A 68 -1.68 21.39 -1.23
CA GLY A 68 -1.90 20.20 -2.05
C GLY A 68 -0.62 19.40 -2.34
N VAL A 69 0.50 20.08 -2.58
CA VAL A 69 1.82 19.43 -2.77
C VAL A 69 2.27 18.68 -1.53
N LEU A 70 2.11 19.28 -0.34
CA LEU A 70 2.49 18.62 0.90
C LEU A 70 1.64 17.36 1.15
N SER A 71 0.33 17.46 0.94
CA SER A 71 -0.59 16.31 0.99
C SER A 71 -0.17 15.19 0.04
N THR A 72 0.09 15.51 -1.23
CA THR A 72 0.40 14.47 -2.22
C THR A 72 1.80 13.89 -2.10
N ILE A 73 2.80 14.65 -1.63
CA ILE A 73 4.12 14.11 -1.28
C ILE A 73 4.00 13.12 -0.13
N LEU A 74 3.24 13.45 0.91
CA LEU A 74 3.02 12.55 2.04
C LEU A 74 2.32 11.26 1.61
N LEU A 75 1.26 11.38 0.80
CA LEU A 75 0.56 10.23 0.24
C LEU A 75 1.46 9.39 -0.68
N ALA A 76 2.29 10.02 -1.51
CA ALA A 76 3.24 9.32 -2.38
C ALA A 76 4.30 8.56 -1.57
N ALA A 77 4.81 9.14 -0.48
CA ALA A 77 5.71 8.46 0.43
C ALA A 77 5.03 7.27 1.12
N PHE A 78 3.79 7.43 1.58
CA PHE A 78 3.01 6.34 2.16
C PHE A 78 2.82 5.18 1.18
N VAL A 79 2.38 5.46 -0.05
CA VAL A 79 2.20 4.44 -1.09
C VAL A 79 3.51 3.81 -1.51
N TYR A 80 4.61 4.58 -1.58
CA TYR A 80 5.94 4.02 -1.81
C TYR A 80 6.25 2.92 -0.81
N TYR A 81 6.05 3.18 0.48
CA TYR A 81 6.33 2.20 1.52
C TYR A 81 5.36 1.00 1.48
N LEU A 82 4.08 1.21 1.17
CA LEU A 82 3.10 0.13 1.00
C LEU A 82 3.47 -0.83 -0.14
N VAL A 83 3.75 -0.30 -1.33
CA VAL A 83 4.06 -1.13 -2.50
C VAL A 83 5.43 -1.79 -2.31
N LYS A 84 6.42 -1.04 -1.81
CA LYS A 84 7.77 -1.55 -1.59
C LYS A 84 7.80 -2.69 -0.59
N ARG A 85 7.12 -2.56 0.56
CA ARG A 85 7.14 -3.62 1.58
C ARG A 85 6.47 -4.90 1.07
N GLN A 86 5.38 -4.81 0.31
CA GLN A 86 4.75 -5.98 -0.31
C GLN A 86 5.71 -6.66 -1.31
N ASN A 87 6.35 -5.90 -2.19
CA ASN A 87 7.32 -6.45 -3.14
C ASN A 87 8.48 -7.15 -2.43
N ASP A 88 9.07 -6.50 -1.41
CA ASP A 88 10.20 -7.05 -0.65
C ASP A 88 9.81 -8.33 0.10
N HIS A 89 8.63 -8.32 0.73
CA HIS A 89 8.04 -9.44 1.43
C HIS A 89 7.81 -10.64 0.50
N TYR A 90 7.08 -10.45 -0.60
CA TYR A 90 6.80 -11.52 -1.57
C TYR A 90 8.07 -12.13 -2.14
N ALA A 91 9.08 -11.30 -2.43
CA ALA A 91 10.37 -11.78 -2.90
C ALA A 91 11.10 -12.64 -1.85
N ARG A 92 11.07 -12.25 -0.56
CA ARG A 92 11.64 -13.06 0.52
C ARG A 92 10.87 -14.37 0.68
N GLU A 93 9.55 -14.29 0.72
CA GLU A 93 8.72 -15.46 0.93
C GLU A 93 8.89 -16.49 -0.19
N ALA A 94 9.01 -16.07 -1.45
CA ALA A 94 9.30 -17.00 -2.55
C ALA A 94 10.61 -17.79 -2.32
N ARG A 95 11.63 -17.14 -1.75
CA ARG A 95 12.90 -17.80 -1.35
C ARG A 95 12.69 -18.73 -0.16
N LEU A 96 11.92 -18.29 0.85
CA LEU A 96 11.60 -19.10 2.03
C LEU A 96 10.83 -20.38 1.64
N ARG A 97 9.78 -20.25 0.83
CA ARG A 97 8.98 -21.38 0.33
C ARG A 97 9.87 -22.40 -0.38
N THR A 98 10.77 -21.93 -1.24
CA THR A 98 11.73 -22.79 -1.94
C THR A 98 12.70 -23.47 -0.96
N ALA A 99 13.24 -22.73 0.01
CA ALA A 99 14.16 -23.28 1.00
C ALA A 99 13.51 -24.32 1.90
N LEU A 100 12.25 -24.13 2.29
CA LEU A 100 11.47 -25.08 3.09
C LEU A 100 11.16 -26.36 2.32
N LEU A 101 10.81 -26.25 1.04
CA LEU A 101 10.66 -27.41 0.16
C LEU A 101 11.96 -28.22 0.07
N SER A 102 13.10 -27.55 -0.16
CA SER A 102 14.40 -28.22 -0.18
C SER A 102 14.77 -28.86 1.16
N LEU A 103 14.44 -28.21 2.28
CA LEU A 103 14.64 -28.76 3.61
C LEU A 103 13.84 -30.05 3.81
N MET A 104 12.55 -30.07 3.46
CA MET A 104 11.70 -31.25 3.59
C MET A 104 12.19 -32.40 2.70
N SER A 105 12.59 -32.11 1.46
CA SER A 105 13.17 -33.12 0.57
C SER A 105 14.47 -33.71 1.13
N ALA A 106 15.34 -32.88 1.72
CA ALA A 106 16.57 -33.36 2.37
C ALA A 106 16.27 -34.17 3.64
N ALA A 107 15.30 -33.73 4.43
CA ALA A 107 14.88 -34.37 5.67
C ALA A 107 14.10 -35.68 5.46
N ALA A 108 13.60 -35.95 4.25
CA ALA A 108 12.99 -37.24 3.94
C ALA A 108 14.02 -38.37 3.96
N TRP A 109 15.29 -38.16 3.57
CA TRP A 109 16.42 -39.11 3.64
C TRP A 109 16.26 -40.54 3.06
N SER A 110 15.05 -41.03 2.78
CA SER A 110 14.73 -42.33 2.16
C SER A 110 13.48 -42.23 1.26
N PRO A 111 13.30 -43.16 0.31
CA PRO A 111 12.09 -43.25 -0.51
C PRO A 111 10.80 -43.44 0.32
N GLU A 112 10.85 -44.24 1.39
CA GLU A 112 9.72 -44.51 2.27
C GLU A 112 9.23 -43.23 2.95
N ARG A 113 10.16 -42.48 3.54
CA ARG A 113 9.88 -41.18 4.17
C ARG A 113 9.44 -40.12 3.17
N THR A 114 9.92 -40.20 1.92
CA THR A 114 9.43 -39.34 0.85
C THR A 114 7.96 -39.63 0.56
N ASN A 115 7.57 -40.91 0.53
CA ASN A 115 6.18 -41.32 0.34
C ASN A 115 5.26 -40.81 1.46
N ASP A 116 5.76 -40.71 2.70
CA ASP A 116 4.97 -40.21 3.83
C ASP A 116 4.48 -38.77 3.63
N ILE A 117 5.25 -37.93 2.93
CA ILE A 117 4.96 -36.50 2.71
C ILE A 117 4.43 -36.19 1.30
N VAL A 118 4.16 -37.20 0.47
CA VAL A 118 3.62 -37.02 -0.89
C VAL A 118 2.34 -36.17 -0.90
N PRO A 119 1.33 -36.41 -0.03
CA PRO A 119 0.10 -35.62 -0.05
C PRO A 119 0.36 -34.13 0.20
N GLU A 120 1.24 -33.81 1.14
CA GLU A 120 1.60 -32.43 1.48
C GLU A 120 2.43 -31.78 0.37
N THR A 121 3.39 -32.51 -0.22
CA THR A 121 4.20 -31.97 -1.32
C THR A 121 3.40 -31.75 -2.60
N MET A 122 2.41 -32.60 -2.90
CA MET A 122 1.42 -32.37 -3.95
C MET A 122 0.55 -31.14 -3.64
N ALA A 123 0.05 -31.02 -2.40
CA ALA A 123 -0.73 -29.84 -2.02
C ALA A 123 0.10 -28.55 -2.11
N LEU A 124 1.38 -28.58 -1.75
CA LEU A 124 2.31 -27.46 -1.86
C LEU A 124 2.59 -27.09 -3.32
N SER A 125 2.68 -28.06 -4.23
CA SER A 125 2.87 -27.79 -5.66
C SER A 125 1.62 -27.17 -6.28
N MET A 126 0.42 -27.58 -5.85
CA MET A 126 -0.85 -26.97 -6.25
C MET A 126 -1.06 -25.58 -5.64
N ALA A 127 -0.62 -25.37 -4.39
CA ALA A 127 -0.65 -24.07 -3.71
C ALA A 127 0.40 -23.09 -4.23
N ARG A 128 1.34 -23.56 -5.07
CA ARG A 128 2.30 -22.76 -5.84
C ARG A 128 1.56 -22.06 -6.97
N GLY A 129 0.64 -21.16 -6.61
CA GLY A 129 -0.06 -20.29 -7.54
C GLY A 129 0.91 -19.40 -8.33
N PRO A 130 0.39 -18.52 -9.20
CA PRO A 130 1.21 -17.55 -9.90
C PRO A 130 2.06 -16.78 -8.88
N GLN A 131 3.36 -16.65 -9.14
CA GLN A 131 4.19 -15.82 -8.26
C GLN A 131 3.62 -14.41 -8.19
N GLU A 132 3.64 -13.85 -7.00
CA GLU A 132 3.19 -12.49 -6.76
C GLU A 132 3.96 -11.54 -7.70
N LYS A 133 3.21 -10.81 -8.54
CA LYS A 133 3.80 -9.93 -9.55
C LYS A 133 4.48 -8.76 -8.87
N HIS A 134 5.78 -8.58 -9.12
CA HIS A 134 6.51 -7.39 -8.70
C HIS A 134 5.87 -6.13 -9.33
N ARG A 135 5.55 -5.14 -8.50
CA ARG A 135 4.91 -3.89 -8.94
C ARG A 135 5.94 -2.77 -9.06
N ASN A 136 5.83 -1.94 -10.11
CA ASN A 136 6.68 -0.77 -10.25
C ASN A 136 6.23 0.34 -9.29
N VAL A 137 7.04 0.62 -8.26
CA VAL A 137 6.72 1.62 -7.23
C VAL A 137 6.70 3.04 -7.81
N TRP A 138 7.60 3.35 -8.75
CA TRP A 138 7.72 4.68 -9.35
C TRP A 138 6.52 5.04 -10.22
N PHE A 139 5.89 4.05 -10.85
CA PHE A 139 4.63 4.24 -11.57
C PHE A 139 3.54 4.78 -10.63
N TRP A 140 3.38 4.18 -9.44
CA TRP A 140 2.36 4.62 -8.47
C TRP A 140 2.68 5.98 -7.84
N ILE A 141 3.95 6.27 -7.56
CA ILE A 141 4.37 7.62 -7.15
C ILE A 141 3.98 8.64 -8.22
N PHE A 142 4.28 8.37 -9.49
CA PHE A 142 3.93 9.25 -10.60
C PHE A 142 2.42 9.47 -10.69
N VAL A 143 1.61 8.41 -10.62
CA VAL A 143 0.14 8.50 -10.61
C VAL A 143 -0.38 9.41 -9.49
N ILE A 144 0.22 9.35 -8.30
CA ILE A 144 -0.19 10.18 -7.15
C ILE A 144 0.20 11.65 -7.33
N LEU A 145 1.39 11.92 -7.85
CA LEU A 145 1.89 13.29 -8.02
C LEU A 145 1.32 13.99 -9.27
N LEU A 146 0.92 13.23 -10.28
CA LEU A 146 0.51 13.76 -11.58
C LEU A 146 -0.59 14.84 -11.50
N PRO A 147 -1.70 14.66 -10.75
CA PRO A 147 -2.73 15.70 -10.67
C PRO A 147 -2.21 17.01 -10.08
N THR A 148 -1.36 16.94 -9.05
CA THR A 148 -0.77 18.14 -8.45
C THR A 148 0.19 18.84 -9.39
N ILE A 149 1.04 18.07 -10.09
CA ILE A 149 1.95 18.63 -11.10
C ILE A 149 1.15 19.35 -12.21
N LEU A 150 0.10 18.70 -12.72
CA LEU A 150 -0.77 19.30 -13.73
C LEU A 150 -1.49 20.55 -13.22
N SER A 151 -2.01 20.51 -11.99
CA SER A 151 -2.64 21.68 -11.34
C SER A 151 -1.68 22.87 -11.29
N ILE A 152 -0.44 22.67 -10.85
CA ILE A 152 0.58 23.72 -10.77
C ILE A 152 0.89 24.27 -12.16
N VAL A 153 1.12 23.40 -13.15
CA VAL A 153 1.41 23.83 -14.53
C VAL A 153 0.26 24.65 -15.11
N ILE A 154 -0.99 24.22 -14.90
CA ILE A 154 -2.18 24.94 -15.34
C ILE A 154 -2.29 26.30 -14.63
N SER A 155 -2.15 26.33 -13.30
CA SER A 155 -2.20 27.56 -12.52
C SER A 155 -1.13 28.57 -12.96
N LEU A 156 0.11 28.11 -13.18
CA LEU A 156 1.20 28.95 -13.66
C LEU A 156 0.96 29.45 -15.10
N GLY A 157 0.45 28.59 -15.98
CA GLY A 157 0.09 28.98 -17.35
C GLY A 157 -0.99 30.05 -17.39
N LEU A 158 -2.04 29.90 -16.57
CA LEU A 158 -3.10 30.90 -16.42
C LEU A 158 -2.56 32.22 -15.84
N TRP A 159 -1.70 32.14 -14.84
CA TRP A 159 -1.06 33.32 -14.25
C TRP A 159 -0.24 34.09 -15.28
N LEU A 160 0.62 33.41 -16.04
CA LEU A 160 1.42 34.01 -17.11
C LEU A 160 0.55 34.62 -18.21
N TYR A 161 -0.53 33.94 -18.62
CA TYR A 161 -1.46 34.43 -19.63
C TYR A 161 -2.15 35.73 -19.19
N ILE A 162 -2.62 35.79 -17.95
CA ILE A 162 -3.28 36.98 -17.39
C ILE A 162 -2.28 38.12 -17.23
N TYR A 163 -1.09 37.85 -16.69
CA TYR A 163 -0.07 38.87 -16.45
C TYR A 163 0.53 39.45 -17.74
N ALA A 164 0.74 38.62 -18.77
CA ALA A 164 1.26 39.08 -20.06
C ALA A 164 0.27 39.98 -20.84
N GLY A 165 -0.98 40.08 -20.37
CA GLY A 165 -2.08 40.66 -21.11
C GLY A 165 -2.54 39.69 -22.20
N PRO A 166 -3.81 39.22 -22.18
CA PRO A 166 -4.29 38.34 -23.23
C PRO A 166 -4.11 39.04 -24.59
N PRO A 167 -3.66 38.33 -25.65
CA PRO A 167 -3.71 38.85 -27.00
C PRO A 167 -5.12 39.36 -27.28
N GLN A 168 -5.27 40.53 -27.93
CA GLN A 168 -6.58 41.16 -28.18
C GLN A 168 -7.59 40.13 -28.71
N GLY A 169 -8.54 39.73 -27.85
CA GLY A 169 -9.53 38.70 -28.14
C GLY A 169 -10.10 38.08 -26.86
N ASP A 170 -11.42 37.97 -26.77
CA ASP A 170 -12.10 37.31 -25.65
C ASP A 170 -11.75 35.81 -25.61
N ILE A 171 -11.59 35.24 -24.42
CA ILE A 171 -11.51 33.78 -24.27
C ILE A 171 -12.83 33.20 -24.76
N SER A 172 -12.80 32.36 -25.79
CA SER A 172 -14.02 31.75 -26.31
C SER A 172 -14.64 30.81 -25.27
N TYR A 173 -15.97 30.81 -25.14
CA TYR A 173 -16.67 29.86 -24.28
C TYR A 173 -16.29 28.40 -24.57
N SER A 174 -16.00 28.07 -25.84
CA SER A 174 -15.52 26.75 -26.24
C SER A 174 -14.18 26.36 -25.60
N ALA A 175 -13.26 27.32 -25.39
CA ALA A 175 -11.98 27.06 -24.74
C ALA A 175 -12.17 26.78 -23.25
N ILE A 176 -13.05 27.52 -22.58
CA ILE A 176 -13.40 27.31 -21.16
C ILE A 176 -14.03 25.93 -20.98
N ILE A 177 -15.04 25.60 -21.79
CA ILE A 177 -15.70 24.29 -21.76
C ILE A 177 -14.69 23.17 -22.01
N GLY A 178 -13.80 23.33 -23.00
CA GLY A 178 -12.74 22.35 -23.28
C GLY A 178 -11.82 22.11 -22.07
N ALA A 179 -11.40 23.18 -21.38
CA ALA A 179 -10.56 23.09 -20.19
C ALA A 179 -11.28 22.39 -19.02
N LEU A 180 -12.57 22.68 -18.81
CA LEU A 180 -13.39 22.03 -17.78
C LEU A 180 -13.57 20.54 -18.06
N VAL A 181 -13.87 20.17 -19.32
CA VAL A 181 -13.99 18.77 -19.73
C VAL A 181 -12.68 18.02 -19.54
N LEU A 182 -11.55 18.61 -19.96
CA LEU A 182 -10.24 18.01 -19.78
C LEU A 182 -9.91 17.80 -18.29
N SER A 183 -10.19 18.79 -17.45
CA SER A 183 -9.96 18.72 -16.01
C SER A 183 -10.80 17.60 -15.37
N LEU A 184 -12.07 17.48 -15.77
CA LEU A 184 -12.94 16.40 -15.31
C LEU A 184 -12.42 15.01 -15.73
N LEU A 185 -11.98 14.86 -16.99
CA LEU A 185 -11.41 13.60 -17.47
C LEU A 185 -10.14 13.21 -16.71
N MET A 186 -9.28 14.19 -16.38
CA MET A 186 -8.09 13.96 -15.56
C MET A 186 -8.46 13.53 -14.14
N LEU A 187 -9.44 14.17 -13.51
CA LEU A 187 -9.94 13.81 -12.18
C LEU A 187 -10.52 12.38 -12.17
N LEU A 188 -11.32 12.03 -13.17
CA LEU A 188 -11.88 10.68 -13.31
C LEU A 188 -10.78 9.64 -13.55
N GLY A 189 -9.81 9.94 -14.41
CA GLY A 189 -8.66 9.07 -14.64
C GLY A 189 -7.84 8.82 -13.37
N TYR A 190 -7.58 9.88 -12.60
CA TYR A 190 -6.92 9.78 -11.30
C TYR A 190 -7.71 8.93 -10.31
N LEU A 191 -9.02 9.19 -10.17
CA LEU A 191 -9.91 8.43 -9.28
C LEU A 191 -9.89 6.93 -9.63
N ILE A 192 -10.00 6.58 -10.91
CA ILE A 192 -9.96 5.19 -11.37
C ILE A 192 -8.63 4.53 -11.01
N LEU A 193 -7.50 5.21 -11.26
CA LEU A 193 -6.17 4.68 -10.95
C LEU A 193 -5.95 4.53 -9.45
N MET A 194 -6.44 5.46 -8.63
CA MET A 194 -6.39 5.37 -7.16
C MET A 194 -7.25 4.22 -6.65
N LEU A 195 -8.49 4.08 -7.11
CA LEU A 195 -9.35 2.95 -6.72
C LEU A 195 -8.72 1.61 -7.13
N TYR A 196 -8.12 1.54 -8.32
CA TYR A 196 -7.38 0.36 -8.75
C TYR A 196 -6.17 0.07 -7.85
N LEU A 197 -5.41 1.10 -7.44
CA LEU A 197 -4.30 0.97 -6.50
C LEU A 197 -4.74 0.33 -5.18
N LEU A 198 -5.81 0.86 -4.59
CA LEU A 198 -6.35 0.36 -3.32
C LEU A 198 -6.94 -1.05 -3.48
N TYR A 199 -7.66 -1.30 -4.58
CA TYR A 199 -8.15 -2.61 -4.94
C TYR A 199 -7.03 -3.65 -4.95
N PHE A 200 -5.96 -3.41 -5.71
CA PHE A 200 -4.93 -4.44 -5.84
C PHE A 200 -4.15 -4.60 -4.55
N LEU A 201 -3.84 -3.53 -3.81
CA LEU A 201 -3.11 -3.64 -2.54
C LEU A 201 -3.87 -4.47 -1.51
N THR A 202 -5.21 -4.41 -1.53
CA THR A 202 -6.11 -5.17 -0.65
C THR A 202 -6.24 -6.61 -1.13
N GLN A 203 -6.74 -6.79 -2.36
CA GLN A 203 -7.05 -8.09 -2.93
C GLN A 203 -5.81 -8.98 -3.01
N THR A 204 -4.66 -8.43 -3.42
CA THR A 204 -3.45 -9.24 -3.53
C THR A 204 -2.92 -9.70 -2.19
N MET A 205 -3.12 -8.92 -1.11
CA MET A 205 -2.72 -9.32 0.22
C MET A 205 -3.62 -10.43 0.77
N GLU A 206 -4.95 -10.33 0.60
CA GLU A 206 -5.89 -11.39 0.99
C GLU A 206 -5.62 -12.71 0.27
N GLU A 207 -5.45 -12.65 -1.05
CA GLU A 207 -5.13 -13.84 -1.85
C GLU A 207 -3.78 -14.43 -1.46
N HIS A 208 -2.80 -13.57 -1.17
CA HIS A 208 -1.48 -13.99 -0.70
C HIS A 208 -1.56 -14.69 0.65
N ASP A 209 -2.23 -14.10 1.64
CA ASP A 209 -2.45 -14.68 2.97
C ASP A 209 -3.15 -16.04 2.88
N SER A 210 -4.17 -16.18 2.03
CA SER A 210 -4.85 -17.45 1.79
C SER A 210 -3.90 -18.54 1.26
N ARG A 211 -3.05 -18.20 0.28
CA ARG A 211 -2.02 -19.13 -0.25
C ARG A 211 -0.96 -19.46 0.78
N TRP A 212 -0.51 -18.47 1.55
CA TRP A 212 0.47 -18.65 2.62
C TRP A 212 -0.06 -19.60 3.70
N ASN A 213 -1.30 -19.42 4.14
CA ASN A 213 -1.93 -20.29 5.13
C ASN A 213 -2.02 -21.75 4.65
N ALA A 214 -2.40 -21.96 3.37
CA ALA A 214 -2.38 -23.29 2.77
C ALA A 214 -0.97 -23.88 2.69
N PHE A 215 0.02 -23.06 2.33
CA PHE A 215 1.43 -23.46 2.29
C PHE A 215 1.92 -23.86 3.70
N ALA A 216 1.78 -22.99 4.69
CA ALA A 216 2.25 -23.20 6.05
C ALA A 216 1.59 -24.43 6.70
N TYR A 217 0.29 -24.64 6.49
CA TYR A 217 -0.41 -25.85 6.95
C TYR A 217 0.25 -27.14 6.45
N ASN A 218 0.53 -27.23 5.14
CA ASN A 218 1.14 -28.41 4.55
C ASN A 218 2.60 -28.59 4.96
N VAL A 219 3.37 -27.50 5.09
CA VAL A 219 4.74 -27.58 5.64
C VAL A 219 4.74 -28.13 7.05
N ARG A 220 3.84 -27.66 7.93
CA ARG A 220 3.75 -28.17 9.32
C ARG A 220 3.46 -29.67 9.34
N ARG A 221 2.50 -30.11 8.54
CA ARG A 221 2.10 -31.53 8.47
C ARG A 221 3.25 -32.40 7.95
N ALA A 222 3.92 -31.97 6.89
CA ALA A 222 5.08 -32.67 6.34
C ALA A 222 6.24 -32.74 7.34
N MET A 223 6.64 -31.60 7.91
CA MET A 223 7.71 -31.51 8.91
C MET A 223 7.42 -32.37 10.15
N SER A 224 6.16 -32.41 10.62
CA SER A 224 5.75 -33.27 11.73
C SER A 224 5.91 -34.77 11.41
N LYS A 225 5.57 -35.20 10.19
CA LYS A 225 5.78 -36.59 9.75
C LYS A 225 7.28 -36.96 9.65
N LEU A 226 8.11 -35.97 9.33
CA LEU A 226 9.57 -36.11 9.27
C LEU A 226 10.25 -36.07 10.65
N GLY A 227 9.49 -35.90 11.74
CA GLY A 227 10.04 -35.86 13.10
C GLY A 227 10.51 -34.48 13.56
N PHE A 228 10.19 -33.43 12.80
CA PHE A 228 10.49 -32.03 13.13
C PHE A 228 9.17 -31.28 13.41
N PRO A 229 8.50 -31.51 14.56
CA PRO A 229 7.22 -30.89 14.84
C PRO A 229 7.37 -29.37 14.95
N VAL A 230 6.87 -28.66 13.94
CA VAL A 230 6.74 -27.20 13.94
C VAL A 230 5.54 -26.88 14.84
N GLY A 231 5.78 -26.13 15.93
CA GLY A 231 4.88 -25.92 17.07
C GLY A 231 3.40 -25.65 16.76
N ARG A 232 2.59 -25.56 17.83
CA ARG A 232 1.18 -25.17 17.68
C ARG A 232 1.13 -23.72 17.23
N SER A 233 0.82 -23.47 15.96
CA SER A 233 0.36 -22.15 15.53
C SER A 233 -0.86 -21.83 16.38
N PHE A 234 -0.81 -20.74 17.14
CA PHE A 234 -2.05 -20.05 17.48
C PHE A 234 -2.78 -19.81 16.15
N ARG A 235 -4.09 -20.06 16.13
CA ARG A 235 -4.95 -20.07 14.93
C ARG A 235 -4.36 -19.17 13.84
N MET A 236 -3.98 -19.75 12.69
CA MET A 236 -3.66 -18.95 11.51
C MET A 236 -4.95 -18.25 11.10
N ASN A 237 -5.22 -17.13 11.76
CA ASN A 237 -6.38 -16.32 11.54
C ASN A 237 -6.13 -15.73 10.17
N ARG A 238 -6.90 -16.22 9.18
CA ARG A 238 -6.97 -15.55 7.90
C ARG A 238 -7.27 -14.08 8.16
N LEU A 239 -6.65 -13.22 7.38
CA LEU A 239 -7.06 -11.83 7.34
C LEU A 239 -8.59 -11.76 7.12
N PRO A 240 -9.27 -10.77 7.73
CA PRO A 240 -10.69 -10.57 7.47
C PRO A 240 -10.93 -10.43 5.96
N GLU A 241 -12.00 -11.04 5.45
CA GLU A 241 -12.39 -10.85 4.06
C GLU A 241 -12.99 -9.44 3.90
N HIS A 242 -12.40 -8.61 3.03
CA HIS A 242 -12.92 -7.29 2.74
C HIS A 242 -13.71 -7.29 1.44
N SER A 243 -14.95 -6.81 1.50
CA SER A 243 -15.71 -6.57 0.26
C SER A 243 -15.16 -5.34 -0.45
N VAL A 244 -14.26 -5.56 -1.42
CA VAL A 244 -13.65 -4.46 -2.17
C VAL A 244 -14.70 -3.63 -2.92
N ALA A 245 -15.78 -4.27 -3.39
CA ALA A 245 -16.91 -3.58 -3.99
C ALA A 245 -17.57 -2.59 -3.01
N LEU A 246 -17.81 -3.01 -1.77
CA LEU A 246 -18.33 -2.14 -0.71
C LEU A 246 -17.36 -0.98 -0.45
N TYR A 247 -16.06 -1.25 -0.41
CA TYR A 247 -15.04 -0.23 -0.14
C TYR A 247 -15.00 0.83 -1.25
N VAL A 248 -15.12 0.41 -2.51
CA VAL A 248 -15.23 1.33 -3.66
C VAL A 248 -16.50 2.19 -3.54
N VAL A 249 -17.65 1.58 -3.29
CA VAL A 249 -18.94 2.30 -3.14
C VAL A 249 -18.84 3.33 -2.01
N LEU A 250 -18.39 2.92 -0.82
CA LEU A 250 -18.25 3.84 0.32
C LEU A 250 -17.26 4.96 0.04
N THR A 251 -16.15 4.67 -0.65
CA THR A 251 -15.16 5.69 -1.03
C THR A 251 -15.76 6.73 -1.98
N ILE A 252 -16.48 6.29 -3.02
CA ILE A 252 -17.09 7.20 -3.99
C ILE A 252 -18.18 8.07 -3.36
N PHE A 253 -19.06 7.48 -2.52
CA PHE A 253 -20.20 8.21 -1.97
C PHE A 253 -19.88 9.06 -0.73
N THR A 254 -18.83 8.71 0.04
CA THR A 254 -18.51 9.44 1.28
C THR A 254 -17.20 10.23 1.20
N GLY A 255 -16.27 9.85 0.32
CA GLY A 255 -14.90 10.39 0.27
C GLY A 255 -14.04 9.97 1.46
N ILE A 256 -14.52 10.20 2.68
CA ILE A 256 -13.79 9.98 3.95
C ILE A 256 -13.45 8.51 4.22
N PHE A 257 -14.20 7.56 3.64
CA PHE A 257 -13.93 6.14 3.79
C PHE A 257 -12.53 5.73 3.28
N ILE A 258 -11.92 6.52 2.40
CA ILE A 258 -10.57 6.27 1.90
C ILE A 258 -9.53 6.15 3.04
N PHE A 259 -9.69 6.90 4.12
CA PHE A 259 -8.76 6.85 5.25
C PHE A 259 -8.88 5.55 6.06
N TYR A 260 -10.10 5.02 6.20
CA TYR A 260 -10.29 3.70 6.77
C TYR A 260 -9.67 2.62 5.86
N TRP A 261 -9.79 2.78 4.54
CA TRP A 261 -9.12 1.87 3.60
C TRP A 261 -7.59 1.93 3.76
N TYR A 262 -7.00 3.12 3.92
CA TYR A 262 -5.56 3.25 4.22
C TYR A 262 -5.17 2.57 5.53
N TYR A 263 -6.02 2.65 6.56
CA TYR A 263 -5.82 1.92 7.81
C TYR A 263 -5.77 0.41 7.59
N VAL A 264 -6.71 -0.16 6.84
CA VAL A 264 -6.72 -1.59 6.49
C VAL A 264 -5.45 -1.98 5.73
N LEU A 265 -5.04 -1.18 4.74
CA LEU A 265 -3.81 -1.40 3.98
C LEU A 265 -2.54 -1.38 4.83
N VAL A 266 -2.57 -0.75 6.01
CA VAL A 266 -1.49 -0.79 6.99
C VAL A 266 -1.60 -2.02 7.90
N LYS A 267 -2.77 -2.18 8.54
CA LYS A 267 -3.06 -3.16 9.58
C LYS A 267 -2.86 -4.59 9.08
N ASP A 268 -3.46 -4.93 7.95
CA ASP A 268 -3.55 -6.31 7.50
C ASP A 268 -2.17 -6.91 7.15
N PRO A 269 -1.30 -6.23 6.36
CA PRO A 269 0.07 -6.69 6.19
C PRO A 269 0.86 -6.83 7.49
N ASN A 270 0.65 -5.93 8.46
CA ASN A 270 1.36 -6.02 9.74
C ASN A 270 0.95 -7.27 10.53
N GLU A 271 -0.36 -7.55 10.58
CA GLU A 271 -0.89 -8.76 11.25
C GLU A 271 -0.43 -10.03 10.52
N HIS A 272 -0.44 -10.03 9.19
CA HIS A 272 0.11 -11.12 8.38
C HIS A 272 1.58 -11.39 8.70
N PHE A 273 2.43 -10.35 8.77
CA PHE A 273 3.83 -10.50 9.15
C PHE A 273 4.00 -11.10 10.55
N ASP A 274 3.19 -10.64 11.52
CA ASP A 274 3.26 -11.15 12.89
C ASP A 274 2.94 -12.66 12.94
N TYR A 275 1.94 -13.13 12.20
CA TYR A 275 1.62 -14.56 12.10
C TYR A 275 2.70 -15.37 11.39
N GLN A 276 3.26 -14.84 10.30
CA GLN A 276 4.35 -15.51 9.59
C GLN A 276 5.63 -15.60 10.42
N TRP A 277 5.97 -14.56 11.18
CA TRP A 277 7.13 -14.57 12.05
C TRP A 277 7.01 -15.64 13.13
N GLU A 278 5.83 -15.80 13.73
CA GLU A 278 5.58 -16.89 14.69
C GLU A 278 5.76 -18.27 14.03
N PHE A 279 5.24 -18.46 12.81
CA PHE A 279 5.47 -19.70 12.06
C PHE A 279 6.96 -19.95 11.80
N GLU A 280 7.69 -18.94 11.35
CA GLU A 280 9.13 -19.01 11.09
C GLU A 280 9.94 -19.29 12.36
N ASP A 281 9.57 -18.72 13.51
CA ASP A 281 10.22 -18.98 14.80
C ASP A 281 10.01 -20.43 15.25
N ASN A 282 8.81 -20.97 15.02
CA ASN A 282 8.51 -22.38 15.26
C ASN A 282 9.33 -23.31 14.33
N ILE A 283 9.58 -22.90 13.08
CA ILE A 283 10.46 -23.64 12.16
C ILE A 283 11.90 -23.65 12.71
N LEU A 284 12.43 -22.48 13.10
CA LEU A 284 13.78 -22.39 13.66
C LEU A 284 13.93 -23.27 14.89
N SER A 285 12.96 -23.23 15.80
CA SER A 285 12.95 -24.03 17.02
C SER A 285 12.91 -25.54 16.74
N ALA A 286 12.29 -25.96 15.64
CA ALA A 286 12.21 -27.36 15.27
C ALA A 286 13.51 -27.89 14.63
N ILE A 287 14.32 -27.03 13.98
CA ILE A 287 15.47 -27.46 13.18
C ILE A 287 16.83 -27.05 13.75
N MET A 288 16.86 -26.14 14.74
CA MET A 288 18.09 -25.68 15.37
C MET A 288 18.24 -26.28 16.77
N PRO A 289 19.48 -26.58 17.22
CA PRO A 289 19.73 -26.96 18.60
C PRO A 289 19.33 -25.81 19.57
N PRO A 290 18.92 -26.12 20.81
CA PRO A 290 18.44 -25.12 21.78
C PRO A 290 19.41 -23.95 22.01
N GLU A 291 20.70 -24.23 21.96
CA GLU A 291 21.79 -23.25 22.14
C GLU A 291 21.79 -22.13 21.09
N TYR A 292 21.22 -22.38 19.91
CA TYR A 292 21.15 -21.41 18.80
C TYR A 292 19.82 -20.65 18.73
N VAL A 293 18.83 -20.98 19.58
CA VAL A 293 17.49 -20.38 19.57
C VAL A 293 17.43 -19.09 20.43
N VAL A 294 18.36 -18.91 21.36
CA VAL A 294 18.34 -17.82 22.37
C VAL A 294 18.62 -16.43 21.79
N THR A 295 19.15 -16.32 20.56
CA THR A 295 19.54 -15.03 19.97
C THR A 295 18.49 -14.38 19.07
N SER A 296 17.40 -15.07 18.71
CA SER A 296 16.38 -14.52 17.79
C SER A 296 15.19 -13.83 18.47
N SER A 297 15.03 -14.00 19.80
CA SER A 297 13.96 -13.34 20.58
C SER A 297 14.31 -11.90 20.97
N VAL A 298 15.53 -11.44 20.69
CA VAL A 298 15.96 -10.08 21.01
C VAL A 298 15.42 -9.10 19.96
N SER A 299 14.45 -8.31 20.43
CA SER A 299 13.81 -7.14 19.81
C SER A 299 12.88 -7.43 18.63
N ARG A 300 11.58 -7.57 18.94
CA ARG A 300 10.51 -7.12 18.03
C ARG A 300 10.50 -5.58 18.07
N PRO A 301 10.91 -4.87 17.00
CA PRO A 301 10.72 -3.43 16.91
C PRO A 301 9.25 -3.04 16.71
#